data_AF-A0A349GX29-F1
#
_entry.id   AF-A0A349GX29-F1
#
_cell.length_a   1.000
_cell.length_b   1.000
_cell.length_c   1.000
_cell.angle_alpha   90.00
_cell.angle_beta   90.00
_cell.angle_gamma   90.00
#
_symmetry.space_group_name_H-M   'P 1'
#
loop_
_entity.id
_entity.type
_entity.pdbx_description
1 polymer ?
#
loop_
_entity_poly.entity_id
_entity_poly.type
_entity_poly.pdbx_seq_one_letter_code
_entity_poly.pdbx_strand_id
1 'polypeptide(L)'
;MNLRERRCMRKPGKAEGAQFVRYFVPLLDALRTLGGSASGKEAVDQVARELNISDDAQNEIMSSGSPRFPNQVAWARFYLSRDGLLDSSKRGVWSLTPKGWETKLSLDESRQLFSKLAKVFAAERKRKQEIEDSDEIVA
;
A
#
# COMPACT_ATOMS: atom_id res chain seq x y z
N MET A 1 49.29 12.46 2.54
CA MET A 1 48.00 11.89 2.11
C MET A 1 47.33 11.21 3.30
N ASN A 2 46.07 11.53 3.60
CA ASN A 2 45.01 10.58 4.03
C ASN A 2 43.79 11.36 4.53
N LEU A 3 42.85 11.56 3.62
CA LEU A 3 41.56 12.19 3.91
C LEU A 3 40.64 11.15 4.55
N ARG A 4 40.58 11.23 5.88
CA ARG A 4 39.42 11.03 6.76
C ARG A 4 38.23 10.30 6.14
N GLU A 5 38.02 9.08 6.64
CA GLU A 5 36.71 8.60 7.09
C GLU A 5 35.52 9.08 6.26
N ARG A 6 35.24 8.35 5.18
CA ARG A 6 33.88 8.31 4.64
C ARG A 6 32.99 7.65 5.69
N ARG A 7 32.50 8.46 6.63
CA ARG A 7 31.32 8.16 7.43
C ARG A 7 30.18 8.06 6.43
N CYS A 8 30.05 6.89 5.82
CA CYS A 8 28.89 6.51 5.04
C CYS A 8 27.74 6.62 6.04
N MET A 9 27.00 7.73 5.97
CA MET A 9 25.79 7.96 6.71
C MET A 9 24.95 6.69 6.49
N ARG A 10 24.75 5.90 7.55
CA ARG A 10 23.75 4.84 7.56
C ARG A 10 22.45 5.56 7.24
N LYS A 11 21.99 5.48 5.99
CA LYS A 11 20.63 5.88 5.62
C LYS A 11 19.73 5.23 6.66
N PRO A 12 18.81 5.95 7.32
CA PRO A 12 17.81 5.32 8.17
C PRO A 12 16.83 4.58 7.24
N GLY A 13 17.30 3.50 6.61
CA GLY A 13 16.50 2.60 5.80
C GLY A 13 15.78 1.63 6.72
N LYS A 14 14.92 2.15 7.60
CA LYS A 14 13.95 1.35 8.35
C LYS A 14 12.65 2.14 8.49
N ALA A 15 11.59 1.56 7.94
CA ALA A 15 10.17 1.82 8.22
C ALA A 15 9.33 2.73 7.30
N GLU A 16 9.77 3.11 6.09
CA GLU A 16 8.81 3.71 5.13
C GLU A 16 7.80 2.69 4.57
N GLY A 17 8.14 1.40 4.56
CA GLY A 17 7.30 0.32 4.04
C GLY A 17 6.10 -0.09 4.90
N ALA A 18 5.88 0.52 6.07
CA ALA A 18 4.68 0.26 6.88
C ALA A 18 3.82 1.51 7.10
N GLN A 19 4.25 2.66 6.56
CA GLN A 19 3.52 3.91 6.69
C GLN A 19 2.16 3.86 6.02
N PHE A 20 1.99 3.04 4.98
CA PHE A 20 0.72 2.94 4.27
C PHE A 20 -0.36 2.17 5.04
N VAL A 21 0.02 1.36 6.04
CA VAL A 21 -0.92 0.60 6.87
C VAL A 21 -1.88 1.53 7.61
N ARG A 22 -1.42 2.74 7.93
CA ARG A 22 -2.25 3.79 8.56
C ARG A 22 -3.41 4.23 7.66
N TYR A 23 -3.29 4.07 6.33
CA TYR A 23 -4.32 4.49 5.39
C TYR A 23 -5.36 3.41 5.11
N PHE A 24 -5.22 2.19 5.64
CA PHE A 24 -6.20 1.12 5.39
C PHE A 24 -7.58 1.51 5.89
N VAL A 25 -7.64 1.98 7.13
CA VAL A 25 -8.88 2.40 7.79
C VAL A 25 -9.52 3.61 7.09
N PRO A 26 -8.84 4.76 6.91
CA PRO A 26 -9.45 5.91 6.25
C PRO A 26 -9.77 5.65 4.77
N LEU A 27 -9.05 4.75 4.09
CA LEU A 27 -9.40 4.36 2.71
C LEU A 27 -10.72 3.58 2.65
N LEU A 28 -10.93 2.64 3.57
CA LEU A 28 -12.21 1.93 3.67
C LEU A 28 -13.34 2.90 4.02
N ASP A 29 -13.09 3.83 4.94
CA ASP A 29 -14.08 4.82 5.36
C ASP A 29 -14.44 5.81 4.23
N ALA A 30 -13.42 6.33 3.54
CA ALA A 30 -13.60 7.16 2.35
C ALA A 30 -14.48 6.47 1.29
N LEU A 31 -14.23 5.18 1.02
CA LEU A 31 -15.05 4.42 0.07
C LEU A 31 -16.48 4.21 0.56
N ARG A 32 -16.71 4.03 1.87
CA ARG A 32 -18.08 3.95 2.44
C ARG A 32 -18.82 5.27 2.28
N THR A 33 -18.16 6.38 2.56
CA THR A 33 -18.71 7.73 2.41
C THR A 33 -19.07 8.05 0.96
N LEU A 34 -18.29 7.56 0.00
CA LEU A 34 -18.54 7.71 -1.44
C LEU A 34 -19.60 6.73 -1.99
N GLY A 35 -20.27 5.93 -1.16
CA GLY A 35 -21.32 5.01 -1.59
C GLY A 35 -20.82 3.62 -2.02
N GLY A 36 -19.60 3.25 -1.62
CA GLY A 36 -19.02 1.92 -1.82
C GLY A 36 -18.24 1.73 -3.11
N SER A 37 -18.14 2.74 -3.96
CA SER A 37 -17.35 2.69 -5.20
C SER A 37 -16.81 4.07 -5.55
N ALA A 38 -15.52 4.17 -5.81
CA ALA A 38 -14.90 5.44 -6.20
C ALA A 38 -13.77 5.24 -7.21
N SER A 39 -13.39 6.28 -7.94
CA SER A 39 -12.14 6.24 -8.70
C SER A 39 -10.94 6.31 -7.75
N GLY A 40 -9.78 5.80 -8.16
CA GLY A 40 -8.57 5.92 -7.35
C GLY A 40 -8.20 7.36 -7.02
N LYS A 41 -8.48 8.32 -7.92
CA LYS A 41 -8.27 9.74 -7.65
C LYS A 41 -9.24 10.26 -6.58
N GLU A 42 -10.52 9.93 -6.70
CA GLU A 42 -11.58 10.32 -5.75
C GLU A 42 -11.31 9.73 -4.36
N ALA A 43 -10.94 8.46 -4.29
CA ALA A 43 -10.62 7.80 -3.03
C ALA A 43 -9.40 8.43 -2.36
N VAL A 44 -8.34 8.74 -3.12
CA VAL A 44 -7.16 9.44 -2.59
C VAL A 44 -7.54 10.82 -2.06
N ASP A 45 -8.28 11.61 -2.83
CA ASP A 45 -8.73 12.95 -2.45
C ASP A 45 -9.58 12.91 -1.17
N GLN A 46 -10.52 11.97 -1.10
CA GLN A 46 -11.35 11.78 0.09
C GLN A 46 -10.51 11.38 1.31
N VAL A 47 -9.56 10.45 1.19
CA VAL A 47 -8.66 10.07 2.31
C VAL A 47 -7.84 11.27 2.76
N ALA A 48 -7.39 12.10 1.83
CA ALA A 48 -6.66 13.34 2.12
C ALA A 48 -7.51 14.32 2.93
N ARG A 49 -8.80 14.49 2.56
CA ARG A 49 -9.76 15.32 3.29
C ARG A 49 -10.03 14.78 4.69
N GLU A 50 -10.29 13.49 4.83
CA GLU A 50 -10.54 12.85 6.13
C GLU A 50 -9.36 13.04 7.10
N LEU A 51 -8.14 12.89 6.59
CA LEU A 51 -6.92 13.03 7.38
C LEU A 51 -6.43 14.48 7.51
N ASN A 52 -7.14 15.45 6.92
CA ASN A 52 -6.75 16.87 6.88
C ASN A 52 -5.28 17.06 6.44
N ILE A 53 -4.84 16.29 5.45
CA ILE A 53 -3.48 16.38 4.94
C ILE A 53 -3.40 17.58 4.02
N SER A 54 -2.53 18.53 4.35
CA SER A 54 -2.27 19.72 3.53
C SER A 54 -1.81 19.33 2.12
N ASP A 55 -2.23 20.10 1.11
CA ASP A 55 -1.85 19.87 -0.29
C ASP A 55 -0.33 19.81 -0.49
N ASP A 56 0.43 20.54 0.31
CA ASP A 56 1.91 20.50 0.32
C ASP A 56 2.44 19.10 0.66
N ALA A 57 1.89 18.47 1.69
CA ALA A 57 2.25 17.11 2.10
C ALA A 57 1.76 16.04 1.10
N GLN A 58 0.67 16.30 0.37
CA GLN A 58 0.21 15.42 -0.70
C GLN A 58 1.09 15.52 -1.95
N ASN A 59 1.53 16.74 -2.26
CA ASN A 59 2.41 17.06 -3.39
C ASN A 59 3.89 16.87 -3.06
N GLU A 60 4.24 16.36 -1.88
CA GLU A 60 5.61 15.99 -1.55
C GLU A 60 6.11 14.94 -2.55
N ILE A 61 6.96 15.38 -3.48
CA ILE A 61 7.49 14.54 -4.55
C ILE A 61 8.68 13.77 -4.00
N MET A 62 8.64 12.45 -4.13
CA MET A 62 9.78 11.62 -3.78
C MET A 62 10.89 11.77 -4.83
N SER A 63 12.11 11.33 -4.52
CA SER A 63 13.26 11.34 -5.45
C SER A 63 13.00 10.62 -6.79
N SER A 64 11.92 9.83 -6.86
CA SER A 64 11.45 9.11 -8.04
C SER A 64 10.48 9.91 -8.94
N GLY A 65 10.10 11.15 -8.58
CA GLY A 65 9.19 11.99 -9.38
C GLY A 65 7.69 11.75 -9.14
N SER A 66 7.34 10.80 -8.27
CA SER A 66 5.94 10.52 -7.91
C SER A 66 5.57 11.14 -6.56
N PRO A 67 4.34 11.65 -6.41
CA PRO A 67 3.83 12.14 -5.14
C PRO A 67 3.75 11.02 -4.09
N ARG A 68 4.23 11.30 -2.88
CA ARG A 68 4.39 10.32 -1.80
C ARG A 68 3.04 9.77 -1.32
N PHE A 69 2.09 10.64 -1.05
CA PHE A 69 0.78 10.29 -0.49
C PHE A 69 -0.06 9.37 -1.39
N PRO A 70 -0.39 9.73 -2.66
CA PRO A 70 -1.16 8.85 -3.55
C PRO A 70 -0.47 7.51 -3.78
N ASN A 71 0.88 7.47 -3.81
CA ASN A 71 1.61 6.22 -3.89
C ASN A 71 1.37 5.34 -2.65
N GLN A 72 1.39 5.92 -1.43
CA GLN A 72 1.07 5.18 -0.20
C GLN A 72 -0.37 4.66 -0.19
N VAL A 73 -1.34 5.45 -0.65
CA VAL A 73 -2.75 5.00 -0.73
C VAL A 73 -2.92 3.90 -1.79
N ALA A 74 -2.22 3.98 -2.92
CA ALA A 74 -2.20 2.91 -3.92
C ALA A 74 -1.65 1.59 -3.36
N TRP A 75 -0.61 1.65 -2.53
CA TRP A 75 -0.11 0.49 -1.79
C TRP A 75 -1.16 -0.05 -0.82
N ALA A 76 -1.85 0.82 -0.09
CA ALA A 76 -2.92 0.40 0.80
C ALA A 76 -4.01 -0.38 0.06
N ARG A 77 -4.47 0.14 -1.08
CA ARG A 77 -5.41 -0.55 -1.96
C ARG A 77 -4.90 -1.94 -2.38
N PHE A 78 -3.64 -2.05 -2.81
CA PHE A 78 -3.09 -3.32 -3.30
C PHE A 78 -3.23 -4.44 -2.27
N TYR A 79 -2.89 -4.16 -1.01
CA TYR A 79 -3.01 -5.12 0.07
C TYR A 79 -4.47 -5.43 0.44
N LEU A 80 -5.34 -4.42 0.52
CA LEU A 80 -6.75 -4.64 0.82
C LEU A 80 -7.47 -5.42 -0.28
N SER A 81 -7.09 -5.22 -1.54
CA SER A 81 -7.62 -5.99 -2.67
C SER A 81 -7.14 -7.44 -2.61
N ARG A 82 -5.89 -7.68 -2.19
CA ARG A 82 -5.38 -9.05 -1.96
C ARG A 82 -6.15 -9.78 -0.86
N ASP A 83 -6.54 -9.06 0.19
CA ASP A 83 -7.35 -9.62 1.28
C ASP A 83 -8.82 -9.85 0.88
N GLY A 84 -9.25 -9.30 -0.27
CA GLY A 84 -10.63 -9.41 -0.76
C GLY A 84 -11.60 -8.41 -0.12
N LEU A 85 -11.08 -7.37 0.53
CA LEU A 85 -11.87 -6.25 1.08
C LEU A 85 -12.24 -5.24 -0.01
N LEU A 86 -11.35 -5.08 -1.00
CA LEU A 86 -11.58 -4.25 -2.16
C LEU A 86 -11.66 -5.11 -3.42
N ASP A 87 -12.65 -4.78 -4.23
CA ASP A 87 -12.82 -5.29 -5.57
C ASP A 87 -12.31 -4.29 -6.61
N SER A 88 -11.75 -4.83 -7.68
CA SER A 88 -11.24 -4.07 -8.82
C SER A 88 -11.90 -4.51 -10.13
N SER A 89 -13.22 -4.73 -10.11
CA SER A 89 -14.01 -5.14 -11.27
C SER A 89 -13.84 -4.19 -12.46
N LYS A 90 -13.63 -2.89 -12.22
CA LYS A 90 -13.39 -1.89 -13.27
C LYS A 90 -12.00 -1.26 -13.14
N ARG A 91 -11.28 -1.15 -14.25
CA ARG A 91 -9.96 -0.49 -14.31
C ARG A 91 -10.09 0.95 -13.82
N GLY A 92 -9.33 1.29 -12.77
CA GLY A 92 -9.33 2.64 -12.17
C GLY A 92 -10.48 2.92 -11.19
N VAL A 93 -11.39 1.96 -10.98
CA VAL A 93 -12.48 2.06 -10.01
C VAL A 93 -12.26 1.06 -8.88
N TRP A 94 -12.53 1.52 -7.67
CA TRP A 94 -12.24 0.88 -6.40
C TRP A 94 -13.58 0.66 -5.73
N SER A 95 -14.02 -0.59 -5.68
CA SER A 95 -15.31 -0.96 -5.11
C SER A 95 -15.10 -1.73 -3.81
N LEU A 96 -15.91 -1.46 -2.80
CA LEU A 96 -15.92 -2.26 -1.58
C LEU A 96 -16.65 -3.58 -1.84
N THR A 97 -16.08 -4.67 -1.36
CA THR A 97 -16.78 -5.96 -1.30
C THR A 97 -17.72 -5.98 -0.09
N PRO A 98 -18.67 -6.94 -0.01
CA PRO A 98 -19.50 -7.11 1.19
C PRO A 98 -18.64 -7.24 2.46
N LYS A 99 -17.51 -7.95 2.35
CA LYS A 99 -16.52 -8.05 3.42
C LYS A 99 -15.92 -6.69 3.78
N GLY A 100 -15.54 -5.88 2.79
CA GLY A 100 -15.03 -4.52 3.04
C GLY A 100 -16.03 -3.60 3.73
N TRP A 101 -17.33 -3.78 3.48
CA TRP A 101 -18.39 -3.04 4.17
C TRP A 101 -18.51 -3.40 5.65
N GLU A 102 -18.48 -4.68 6.00
CA GLU A 102 -18.58 -5.16 7.38
C GLU A 102 -17.27 -5.00 8.16
N THR A 103 -16.14 -5.05 7.47
CA THR A 103 -14.81 -5.07 8.09
C THR A 103 -14.41 -3.69 8.62
N LYS A 104 -14.49 -3.50 9.94
CA LYS A 104 -13.91 -2.32 10.61
C LYS A 104 -12.55 -2.70 11.19
N LEU A 105 -11.49 -2.39 10.44
CA LEU A 105 -10.12 -2.61 10.92
C LEU A 105 -9.73 -1.51 11.90
N SER A 106 -9.06 -1.90 12.98
CA SER A 106 -8.27 -1.00 13.80
C SER A 106 -6.84 -0.88 13.26
N LEU A 107 -6.09 0.09 13.76
CA LEU A 107 -4.69 0.31 13.39
C LEU A 107 -3.81 -0.91 13.72
N ASP A 108 -4.11 -1.62 14.82
CA ASP A 108 -3.44 -2.87 15.18
C ASP A 108 -3.79 -4.01 14.21
N GLU A 109 -5.08 -4.25 13.98
CA GLU A 109 -5.58 -5.25 13.03
C GLU A 109 -5.00 -5.04 11.62
N SER A 110 -4.86 -3.79 11.18
CA SER A 110 -4.26 -3.46 9.89
C SER A 110 -2.79 -3.89 9.81
N ARG A 111 -2.04 -3.78 10.91
CA ARG A 111 -0.63 -4.25 10.98
C ARG A 111 -0.57 -5.77 11.00
N GLN A 112 -1.49 -6.44 11.71
CA GLN A 112 -1.57 -7.89 11.72
C GLN A 112 -1.89 -8.43 10.32
N LEU A 113 -2.85 -7.81 9.64
CA LEU A 113 -3.21 -8.10 8.25
C LEU A 113 -2.01 -7.96 7.33
N PHE A 114 -1.28 -6.85 7.43
CA PHE A 114 -0.07 -6.62 6.65
C PHE A 114 0.99 -7.69 6.93
N SER A 115 1.23 -8.06 8.19
CA SER A 115 2.19 -9.11 8.54
C SER A 115 1.81 -10.47 7.94
N LYS A 116 0.51 -10.82 7.98
CA LYS A 116 -0.02 -12.04 7.37
C LYS A 116 0.18 -12.03 5.85
N LEU A 117 -0.24 -10.96 5.18
CA LEU A 117 -0.09 -10.82 3.73
C LEU A 117 1.39 -10.81 3.33
N ALA A 118 2.26 -10.12 4.05
CA ALA A 118 3.70 -10.10 3.77
C ALA A 118 4.32 -11.50 3.81
N LYS A 119 3.91 -12.35 4.76
CA LYS A 119 4.32 -13.77 4.81
C LYS A 119 3.80 -14.55 3.60
N VAL A 120 2.55 -14.35 3.22
CA VAL A 120 1.95 -14.97 2.02
C VAL A 120 2.72 -14.57 0.77
N PHE A 121 2.97 -13.27 0.55
CA PHE A 121 3.73 -12.78 -0.59
C PHE A 121 5.19 -13.27 -0.61
N ALA A 122 5.82 -13.43 0.57
CA ALA A 122 7.15 -14.03 0.65
C ALA A 122 7.14 -15.50 0.21
N ALA A 123 6.13 -16.27 0.65
CA ALA A 123 5.94 -17.65 0.23
C ALA A 123 5.62 -17.77 -1.26
N GLU A 124 4.74 -16.90 -1.80
CA GLU A 124 4.41 -16.88 -3.23
C GLU A 124 5.59 -16.49 -4.10
N ARG A 125 6.42 -15.53 -3.67
CA ARG A 125 7.65 -15.19 -4.40
C ARG A 125 8.62 -16.35 -4.44
N LYS A 126 8.80 -17.06 -3.31
CA LYS A 126 9.66 -18.25 -3.27
C LYS A 126 9.13 -19.34 -4.20
N ARG A 127 7.82 -19.61 -4.14
CA ARG A 127 7.16 -20.61 -5.00
C ARG A 127 7.24 -20.25 -6.49
N LYS A 128 7.10 -18.97 -6.85
CA LYS A 128 7.23 -18.51 -8.23
C LYS A 128 8.69 -18.64 -8.72
N GLN A 129 9.65 -18.31 -7.85
CA GLN A 129 11.07 -18.51 -8.14
C GLN A 129 11.39 -19.98 -8.38
N GLU A 130 10.86 -20.89 -7.55
CA GLU A 130 10.94 -22.37 -7.64
C GLU A 130 10.21 -22.99 -8.85
N ILE A 131 9.41 -22.21 -9.58
CA ILE A 131 8.74 -22.67 -10.81
C ILE A 131 9.53 -22.20 -12.04
N GLU A 132 10.06 -20.97 -12.02
CA GLU A 132 10.85 -20.41 -13.13
C GLU A 132 12.23 -21.07 -13.27
N ASP A 133 12.90 -21.37 -12.17
CA ASP A 133 14.15 -22.15 -12.17
C ASP A 133 13.92 -23.61 -12.61
N SER A 134 12.76 -24.20 -12.34
CA SER A 134 12.44 -25.57 -12.78
C SER A 134 12.09 -25.67 -14.27
N ASP A 135 11.55 -24.62 -14.89
CA ASP A 135 11.20 -24.57 -16.33
C ASP A 135 12.46 -24.35 -17.21
N GLU A 136 13.47 -23.67 -16.68
CA GLU A 136 14.76 -23.42 -17.38
C GLU A 136 15.68 -24.66 -17.45
N ILE A 137 15.46 -25.67 -16.59
CA ILE A 137 16.30 -26.89 -16.55
C ILE A 137 15.79 -27.97 -17.54
N VAL A 138 14.58 -27.83 -18.09
CA VAL A 138 13.94 -28.81 -19.01
C VAL A 138 13.89 -28.29 -20.46
N ALA A 139 14.42 -27.09 -20.73
CA ALA A 139 14.55 -26.48 -22.07
C ALA A 139 16.00 -26.56 -22.58
#